data_AF-A0A960MAR6-F1
#
_entry.id   AF-A0A960MAR6-F1
#
_cell.length_a   1.000
_cell.length_b   1.000
_cell.length_c   1.000
_cell.angle_alpha   90.00
_cell.angle_beta   90.00
_cell.angle_gamma   90.00
#
_symmetry.space_group_name_H-M   'P 1'
#
loop_
_entity.id
_entity.type
_entity.pdbx_description
1 polymer ?
#
loop_
_entity_poly.entity_id
_entity_poly.type
_entity_poly.pdbx_seq_one_letter_code
_entity_poly.pdbx_strand_id
1 'polypeptide(L)'
;MSQSLFEKVWNAHAVRQLSNGQTQLLIGTHLIHEVTSPQAFGMLRDLGLPVKYPHRTFATVDHIVPTQSQVEPFADPLAQEMIEALRKNCAEFGITFFDLSTGHQGIVHVVGPEMGITQPGTTIACGDSHTATHGAFGAIAFGIGTSQVADILATQTMALSRPKVRRIEVTGKLA
;
A
#
# COMPACT_ATOMS: atom_id res chain seq x y z
N MET A 1 6.76 19.38 24.95
CA MET A 1 7.59 19.77 23.78
C MET A 1 6.73 19.74 22.54
N SER A 2 6.93 20.67 21.59
CA SER A 2 6.23 20.66 20.31
C SER A 2 6.66 19.44 19.48
N GLN A 3 5.69 18.68 18.97
CA GLN A 3 5.93 17.54 18.07
C GLN A 3 5.79 17.96 16.61
N SER A 4 6.69 17.46 15.75
CA SER A 4 6.55 17.52 14.29
C SER A 4 5.36 16.69 13.79
N LEU A 5 4.93 16.92 12.55
CA LEU A 5 3.89 16.11 11.90
C LEU A 5 4.25 14.62 11.93
N PHE A 6 5.49 14.29 11.56
CA PHE A 6 5.99 12.91 11.60
C PHE A 6 5.87 12.31 13.00
N GLU A 7 6.28 13.02 14.04
CA GLU A 7 6.21 12.50 15.41
C GLU A 7 4.76 12.28 15.87
N LYS A 8 3.84 13.19 15.53
CA LYS A 8 2.43 13.04 15.87
C LYS A 8 1.83 11.78 15.23
N VAL A 9 2.00 11.62 13.92
CA VAL A 9 1.43 10.48 13.19
C VAL A 9 2.11 9.17 13.61
N TRP A 10 3.44 9.16 13.73
CA TRP A 10 4.19 7.98 14.17
C TRP A 10 3.74 7.52 15.56
N ASN A 11 3.69 8.43 16.53
CA ASN A 11 3.33 8.08 17.90
C ASN A 11 1.87 7.61 18.02
N ALA A 12 0.97 8.12 17.17
CA ALA A 12 -0.43 7.67 17.13
C ALA A 12 -0.60 6.25 16.57
N HIS A 13 0.35 5.76 15.76
CA HIS A 13 0.27 4.46 15.08
C HIS A 13 1.27 3.43 15.61
N ALA A 14 2.20 3.83 16.48
CA ALA A 14 3.14 2.94 17.12
C ALA A 14 2.40 2.07 18.16
N VAL A 15 2.35 0.76 17.91
CA VAL A 15 1.69 -0.19 18.81
C VAL A 15 2.57 -0.46 20.03
N ARG A 16 3.83 -0.80 19.78
CA ARG A 16 4.86 -1.05 20.80
C ARG A 16 6.25 -1.04 20.18
N GLN A 17 7.26 -1.03 21.04
CA GLN A 17 8.62 -1.37 20.65
C GLN A 17 8.83 -2.88 20.75
N LEU A 18 9.44 -3.48 19.73
CA LEU A 18 9.83 -4.88 19.69
C LEU A 18 11.17 -5.08 20.41
N SER A 19 11.49 -6.32 20.79
CA SER A 19 12.72 -6.66 21.52
C SER A 19 14.01 -6.30 20.78
N ASN A 20 13.96 -6.24 19.45
CA ASN A 20 15.07 -5.82 18.59
C ASN A 20 15.19 -4.28 18.45
N GLY A 21 14.37 -3.51 19.16
CA GLY A 21 14.37 -2.05 19.15
C GLY A 21 13.52 -1.41 18.04
N GLN A 22 13.00 -2.19 17.08
CA GLN A 22 12.11 -1.68 16.04
C GLN A 22 10.73 -1.31 16.61
N THR A 23 10.03 -0.42 15.92
CA THR A 23 8.63 -0.13 16.22
C THR A 23 7.74 -1.10 15.47
N GLN A 24 6.80 -1.73 16.16
CA GLN A 24 5.65 -2.36 15.52
C GLN A 24 4.67 -1.25 15.16
N LEU A 25 4.61 -0.90 13.88
CA LEU A 25 3.82 0.21 13.38
C LEU A 25 2.53 -0.33 12.75
N LEU A 26 1.39 0.16 13.22
CA LEU A 26 0.10 -0.09 12.57
C LEU A 26 0.07 0.65 11.24
N ILE A 27 -0.37 -0.02 10.19
CA ILE A 27 -0.62 0.57 8.87
C ILE A 27 -2.10 0.91 8.75
N GLY A 28 -2.43 2.19 8.68
CA GLY A 28 -3.81 2.66 8.59
C GLY A 28 -4.47 2.25 7.27
N THR A 29 -3.71 2.36 6.17
CA THR A 29 -4.12 2.02 4.79
C THR A 29 -3.04 1.21 4.11
N HIS A 30 -3.41 0.08 3.52
CA HIS A 30 -2.54 -0.75 2.70
C HIS A 30 -2.98 -0.68 1.24
N LEU A 31 -2.09 -0.31 0.34
CA LEU A 31 -2.34 -0.35 -1.10
C LEU A 31 -1.57 -1.53 -1.68
N ILE A 32 -2.20 -2.22 -2.63
CA ILE A 32 -1.60 -3.39 -3.29
C ILE A 32 -1.83 -3.31 -4.80
N HIS A 33 -0.92 -3.92 -5.54
CA HIS A 33 -0.93 -4.00 -7.00
C HIS A 33 -0.38 -5.36 -7.46
N GLU A 34 -0.52 -5.65 -8.74
CA GLU A 34 -0.33 -6.97 -9.33
C GLU A 34 1.11 -7.49 -9.35
N VAL A 35 2.11 -6.62 -9.18
CA VAL A 35 3.53 -7.03 -9.26
C VAL A 35 4.01 -7.72 -7.98
N THR A 36 3.73 -7.14 -6.82
CA THR A 36 4.32 -7.60 -5.54
C THR A 36 3.34 -8.45 -4.72
N SER A 37 2.04 -8.27 -4.93
CA SER A 37 1.01 -8.83 -4.05
C SER A 37 0.71 -10.31 -4.26
N PRO A 38 0.72 -10.89 -5.49
CA PRO A 38 0.41 -12.30 -5.68
C PRO A 38 1.29 -13.23 -4.83
N GLN A 39 2.59 -12.96 -4.75
CA GLN A 39 3.52 -13.73 -3.93
C GLN A 39 3.24 -13.58 -2.43
N ALA A 40 2.85 -12.39 -1.97
CA ALA A 40 2.48 -12.16 -0.57
C ALA A 40 1.23 -12.98 -0.18
N PHE A 41 0.21 -13.07 -1.05
CA PHE A 41 -0.93 -13.96 -0.80
C PHE A 41 -0.54 -15.44 -0.79
N GLY A 42 0.42 -15.85 -1.62
CA GLY A 42 1.01 -17.20 -1.55
C GLY A 42 1.59 -17.51 -0.17
N MET A 43 2.39 -16.59 0.38
CA MET A 43 2.98 -16.73 1.72
C MET A 43 1.91 -16.87 2.82
N LEU A 44 0.80 -16.14 2.73
CA LEU A 44 -0.33 -16.29 3.65
C LEU A 44 -0.93 -17.70 3.58
N ARG A 45 -1.15 -18.22 2.36
CA ARG A 45 -1.71 -19.57 2.16
C ARG A 45 -0.78 -20.66 2.69
N ASP A 46 0.52 -20.55 2.44
CA ASP A 46 1.52 -21.50 2.94
C ASP A 46 1.52 -21.59 4.48
N LEU A 47 1.23 -20.47 5.15
CA LEU A 47 1.14 -20.36 6.61
C LEU A 47 -0.29 -20.61 7.15
N GLY A 48 -1.29 -20.81 6.28
CA GLY A 48 -2.70 -20.95 6.69
C GLY A 48 -3.28 -19.69 7.35
N LEU A 49 -2.77 -18.50 6.98
CA LEU A 49 -3.18 -17.22 7.57
C LEU A 49 -4.22 -16.49 6.71
N PRO A 50 -5.26 -15.90 7.32
CA PRO A 50 -6.20 -15.04 6.61
C PRO A 50 -5.65 -13.61 6.46
N VAL A 51 -6.27 -12.83 5.57
CA VAL A 51 -6.11 -11.37 5.58
C VAL A 51 -6.86 -10.79 6.78
N LYS A 52 -6.14 -10.08 7.65
CA LYS A 52 -6.68 -9.66 8.96
C LYS A 52 -7.67 -8.50 8.87
N TYR A 53 -7.40 -7.49 8.03
CA TYR A 53 -8.28 -6.32 7.86
C TYR A 53 -8.44 -5.99 6.37
N PRO A 54 -9.22 -6.78 5.62
CA PRO A 54 -9.39 -6.57 4.17
C PRO A 54 -9.98 -5.20 3.83
N HIS A 55 -10.82 -4.63 4.71
CA HIS A 55 -11.39 -3.28 4.55
C HIS A 55 -10.38 -2.13 4.67
N ARG A 56 -9.14 -2.40 5.07
CA ARG A 56 -8.02 -1.43 5.07
C ARG A 56 -7.06 -1.63 3.91
N THR A 57 -7.31 -2.65 3.08
CA THR A 57 -6.49 -2.97 1.92
C THR A 57 -7.27 -2.63 0.66
N PHE A 58 -6.61 -1.96 -0.28
CA PHE A 58 -7.20 -1.55 -1.55
C PHE A 58 -6.26 -1.95 -2.68
N ALA A 59 -6.83 -2.54 -3.72
CA ALA A 59 -6.10 -3.03 -4.86
C ALA A 59 -6.42 -2.21 -6.12
N THR A 60 -5.44 -2.04 -6.99
CA THR A 60 -5.61 -1.61 -8.38
C THR A 60 -4.67 -2.43 -9.25
N VAL A 61 -4.84 -2.36 -10.57
CA VAL A 61 -3.85 -2.82 -11.54
C VAL A 61 -3.30 -1.62 -12.28
N ASP A 62 -1.98 -1.47 -12.41
CA ASP A 62 -1.42 -0.28 -13.09
C ASP A 62 -0.08 -0.46 -13.80
N HIS A 63 0.76 -1.43 -13.45
CA HIS A 63 2.09 -1.62 -14.06
C HIS A 63 2.05 -2.39 -15.38
N ILE A 64 1.06 -3.27 -15.57
CA ILE A 64 1.01 -4.21 -16.71
C ILE A 64 -0.23 -4.08 -17.59
N VAL A 65 -1.04 -3.03 -17.41
CA VAL A 65 -2.21 -2.77 -18.26
C VAL A 65 -1.72 -2.40 -19.68
N PRO A 66 -2.10 -3.15 -20.74
CA PRO A 66 -1.58 -2.89 -22.07
C PRO A 66 -2.07 -1.54 -22.63
N THR A 67 -1.16 -0.75 -23.21
CA THR A 67 -1.50 0.56 -23.80
C THR A 67 -2.31 0.43 -25.10
N GLN A 68 -2.08 -0.61 -25.90
CA GLN A 68 -2.66 -0.73 -27.25
C GLN A 68 -4.09 -1.30 -27.27
N SER A 69 -4.37 -2.28 -26.41
CA SER A 69 -5.69 -2.93 -26.33
C SER A 69 -5.91 -3.44 -24.93
N GLN A 70 -7.02 -3.03 -24.33
CA GLN A 70 -7.46 -3.48 -23.00
C GLN A 70 -8.58 -4.53 -23.09
N VAL A 71 -8.73 -5.17 -24.27
CA VAL A 71 -9.68 -6.28 -24.45
C VAL A 71 -9.03 -7.56 -23.93
N GLU A 72 -9.68 -8.20 -22.95
CA GLU A 72 -9.26 -9.52 -22.45
C GLU A 72 -9.64 -10.66 -23.42
N PRO A 73 -8.83 -11.73 -23.53
CA PRO A 73 -7.55 -11.94 -22.85
C PRO A 73 -6.44 -11.04 -23.43
N PHE A 74 -5.53 -10.57 -22.57
CA PHE A 74 -4.42 -9.73 -23.01
C PHE A 74 -3.41 -10.50 -23.85
N ALA A 75 -2.73 -9.77 -24.76
CA ALA A 75 -1.72 -10.35 -25.64
C ALA A 75 -0.48 -10.88 -24.90
N ASP A 76 -0.17 -10.31 -23.73
CA ASP A 76 0.86 -10.82 -22.82
C ASP A 76 0.23 -11.78 -21.81
N PRO A 77 0.50 -13.10 -21.90
CA PRO A 77 -0.07 -14.09 -20.99
C PRO A 77 0.36 -13.89 -19.54
N LEU A 78 1.57 -13.37 -19.29
CA LEU A 78 2.06 -13.11 -17.94
C LEU A 78 1.26 -11.97 -17.31
N ALA A 79 0.98 -10.92 -18.10
CA ALA A 79 0.14 -9.82 -17.64
C ALA A 79 -1.28 -10.31 -17.28
N GLN A 80 -1.88 -11.14 -18.14
CA GLN A 80 -3.17 -11.77 -17.87
C GLN A 80 -3.14 -12.57 -16.55
N GLU A 81 -2.13 -13.44 -16.36
CA GLU A 81 -2.01 -14.27 -15.16
C GLU A 81 -1.88 -13.44 -13.87
N MET A 82 -1.09 -12.37 -13.90
CA MET A 82 -0.91 -11.50 -12.73
C MET A 82 -2.18 -10.74 -12.35
N ILE A 83 -2.93 -10.25 -13.34
CA ILE A 83 -4.22 -9.58 -13.12
C ILE A 83 -5.25 -10.57 -12.58
N GLU A 84 -5.35 -11.75 -13.18
CA GLU A 84 -6.26 -12.81 -12.73
C GLU A 84 -5.91 -13.27 -11.30
N ALA A 85 -4.62 -13.41 -10.98
CA ALA A 85 -4.17 -13.76 -9.64
C ALA A 85 -4.60 -12.69 -8.62
N LEU A 86 -4.39 -11.40 -8.90
CA LEU A 86 -4.83 -10.32 -8.02
C LEU A 86 -6.35 -10.29 -7.87
N ARG A 87 -7.10 -10.44 -8.97
CA ARG A 87 -8.57 -10.47 -9.00
C ARG A 87 -9.10 -11.62 -8.12
N LYS A 88 -8.53 -12.83 -8.27
CA LYS A 88 -8.87 -13.99 -7.45
C LYS A 88 -8.56 -13.74 -5.97
N ASN A 89 -7.38 -13.22 -5.65
CA ASN A 89 -7.00 -12.91 -4.27
C ASN A 89 -7.95 -11.89 -3.64
N CYS A 90 -8.31 -10.84 -4.38
CA CYS A 90 -9.22 -9.82 -3.86
C CYS A 90 -10.62 -10.36 -3.61
N ALA A 91 -11.14 -11.18 -4.53
CA ALA A 91 -12.44 -11.85 -4.35
C ALA A 91 -12.43 -12.84 -3.18
N GLU A 92 -11.36 -13.63 -3.02
CA GLU A 92 -11.20 -14.61 -1.94
C GLU A 92 -11.19 -13.95 -0.56
N PHE A 93 -10.49 -12.82 -0.41
CA PHE A 93 -10.31 -12.15 0.89
C PHE A 93 -11.25 -10.96 1.12
N GLY A 94 -12.13 -10.63 0.17
CA GLY A 94 -13.05 -9.49 0.27
C GLY A 94 -12.34 -8.13 0.27
N ILE A 95 -11.25 -8.00 -0.51
CA ILE A 95 -10.49 -6.76 -0.68
C ILE A 95 -11.14 -5.91 -1.76
N THR A 96 -11.24 -4.60 -1.51
CA THR A 96 -11.74 -3.67 -2.53
C THR A 96 -10.75 -3.59 -3.69
N PHE A 97 -11.20 -3.90 -4.90
CA PHE A 97 -10.37 -3.93 -6.10
C PHE A 97 -10.92 -3.00 -7.18
N PHE A 98 -10.12 -2.00 -7.55
CA PHE A 98 -10.36 -1.10 -8.66
C PHE A 98 -9.87 -1.75 -9.97
N ASP A 99 -10.64 -2.71 -10.46
CA ASP A 99 -10.36 -3.42 -11.72
C ASP A 99 -10.67 -2.53 -12.94
N LEU A 100 -10.17 -2.91 -14.11
CA LEU A 100 -10.37 -2.19 -15.37
C LEU A 100 -11.86 -1.94 -15.68
N SER A 101 -12.72 -2.91 -15.35
CA SER A 101 -14.17 -2.84 -15.57
C SER A 101 -14.89 -1.85 -14.63
N THR A 102 -14.26 -1.42 -13.54
CA THR A 102 -14.89 -0.56 -12.53
C THR A 102 -14.98 0.91 -12.93
N GLY A 103 -14.17 1.34 -13.91
CA GLY A 103 -14.01 2.77 -14.26
C GLY A 103 -13.28 3.60 -13.19
N HIS A 104 -12.83 2.97 -12.09
CA HIS A 104 -12.07 3.59 -11.00
C HIS A 104 -10.60 3.14 -10.96
N GLN A 105 -10.19 2.28 -11.90
CA GLN A 105 -8.80 1.86 -12.05
C GLN A 105 -7.91 3.04 -12.42
N GLY A 106 -6.69 3.04 -11.89
CA GLY A 106 -5.66 4.01 -12.23
C GLY A 106 -4.34 3.65 -11.53
N ILE A 107 -3.35 4.54 -11.68
CA ILE A 107 -2.06 4.42 -11.00
C ILE A 107 -2.28 4.36 -9.49
N VAL A 108 -1.65 3.42 -8.79
CA VAL A 108 -1.93 3.13 -7.37
C VAL A 108 -1.82 4.36 -6.46
N HIS A 109 -0.87 5.24 -6.72
CA HIS A 109 -0.66 6.48 -5.95
C HIS A 109 -1.57 7.65 -6.35
N VAL A 110 -2.35 7.49 -7.41
CA VAL A 110 -3.39 8.44 -7.87
C VAL A 110 -4.78 7.99 -7.37
N VAL A 111 -5.09 6.70 -7.48
CA VAL A 111 -6.35 6.12 -7.01
C VAL A 111 -6.56 6.36 -5.53
N GLY A 112 -5.51 6.21 -4.71
CA GLY A 112 -5.60 6.42 -3.26
C GLY A 112 -6.15 7.81 -2.89
N PRO A 113 -5.56 8.91 -3.36
CA PRO A 113 -6.11 10.25 -3.17
C PRO A 113 -7.48 10.50 -3.80
N GLU A 114 -7.68 10.12 -5.07
CA GLU A 114 -8.92 10.40 -5.81
C GLU A 114 -10.15 9.73 -5.20
N MET A 115 -9.97 8.53 -4.66
CA MET A 115 -11.04 7.78 -3.99
C MET A 115 -11.20 8.15 -2.50
N GLY A 116 -10.47 9.15 -2.01
CA GLY A 116 -10.52 9.56 -0.61
C GLY A 116 -9.97 8.51 0.37
N ILE A 117 -9.15 7.56 -0.11
CA ILE A 117 -8.51 6.53 0.71
C ILE A 117 -7.27 7.09 1.43
N THR A 118 -6.55 7.99 0.76
CA THR A 118 -5.41 8.70 1.34
C THR A 118 -5.91 9.82 2.24
N GLN A 119 -5.76 9.64 3.55
CA GLN A 119 -6.25 10.59 4.55
C GLN A 119 -5.12 11.20 5.38
N PRO A 120 -5.21 12.48 5.78
CA PRO A 120 -4.24 13.10 6.66
C PRO A 120 -4.09 12.37 7.99
N GLY A 121 -2.88 12.34 8.52
CA GLY A 121 -2.61 11.80 9.84
C GLY A 121 -2.59 10.27 9.93
N THR A 122 -2.61 9.56 8.80
CA THR A 122 -2.56 8.09 8.73
C THR A 122 -1.15 7.56 8.40
N THR A 123 -0.97 6.25 8.52
CA THR A 123 0.16 5.51 7.94
C THR A 123 -0.27 4.73 6.71
N ILE A 124 0.55 4.76 5.65
CA ILE A 124 0.27 4.08 4.37
C ILE A 124 1.46 3.19 3.99
N ALA A 125 1.18 2.01 3.47
CA ALA A 125 2.21 1.16 2.87
C ALA A 125 1.74 0.58 1.54
N CYS A 126 2.66 0.38 0.62
CA CYS A 126 2.42 -0.29 -0.65
C CYS A 126 3.71 -0.95 -1.14
N GLY A 127 3.57 -2.03 -1.91
CA GLY A 127 4.67 -2.72 -2.58
C GLY A 127 5.37 -1.92 -3.69
N ASP A 128 5.27 -0.59 -3.69
CA ASP A 128 5.83 0.32 -4.68
C ASP A 128 6.76 1.37 -4.03
N SER A 129 7.87 1.69 -4.68
CA SER A 129 8.87 2.62 -4.14
C SER A 129 8.40 4.08 -4.07
N HIS A 130 7.39 4.47 -4.84
CA HIS A 130 6.85 5.84 -4.93
C HIS A 130 5.74 6.12 -3.92
N THR A 131 5.49 5.21 -2.98
CA THR A 131 4.48 5.36 -1.92
C THR A 131 4.66 6.63 -1.07
N ALA A 132 5.87 7.19 -1.02
CA ALA A 132 6.12 8.49 -0.39
C ALA A 132 5.24 9.63 -0.93
N THR A 133 4.66 9.50 -2.14
CA THR A 133 3.71 10.43 -2.76
C THR A 133 2.56 10.81 -1.82
N HIS A 134 2.04 9.86 -1.05
CA HIS A 134 0.93 10.11 -0.13
C HIS A 134 1.31 11.03 1.05
N GLY A 135 2.60 11.28 1.27
CA GLY A 135 3.09 12.29 2.22
C GLY A 135 2.60 13.71 1.92
N ALA A 136 2.26 14.01 0.66
CA ALA A 136 1.65 15.28 0.25
C ALA A 136 0.31 15.56 0.97
N PHE A 137 -0.37 14.52 1.45
CA PHE A 137 -1.64 14.60 2.18
C PHE A 137 -1.45 14.61 3.72
N GLY A 138 -0.21 14.70 4.21
CA GLY A 138 0.08 14.67 5.64
C GLY A 138 0.02 13.26 6.27
N ALA A 139 0.16 12.22 5.45
CA ALA A 139 0.35 10.84 5.90
C ALA A 139 1.86 10.50 6.05
N ILE A 140 2.17 9.43 6.78
CA ILE A 140 3.49 8.80 6.71
C ILE A 140 3.36 7.55 5.83
N ALA A 141 4.06 7.53 4.70
CA ALA A 141 3.85 6.53 3.67
C ALA A 141 5.15 5.81 3.30
N PHE A 142 5.11 4.49 3.16
CA PHE A 142 6.29 3.64 2.97
C PHE A 142 6.15 2.72 1.76
N GLY A 143 7.16 2.75 0.89
CA GLY A 143 7.38 1.66 -0.05
C GLY A 143 7.95 0.46 0.69
N ILE A 144 7.40 -0.72 0.46
CA ILE A 144 7.73 -1.95 1.19
C ILE A 144 7.99 -3.12 0.24
N GLY A 145 8.69 -4.14 0.72
CA GLY A 145 8.91 -5.38 -0.04
C GLY A 145 7.79 -6.40 0.15
N THR A 146 7.78 -7.45 -0.69
CA THR A 146 6.79 -8.54 -0.66
C THR A 146 6.59 -9.17 0.73
N SER A 147 7.68 -9.42 1.48
CA SER A 147 7.57 -9.99 2.83
C SER A 147 6.80 -9.08 3.78
N GLN A 148 6.98 -7.76 3.68
CA GLN A 148 6.25 -6.79 4.49
C GLN A 148 4.80 -6.63 4.03
N VAL A 149 4.52 -6.81 2.73
CA VAL A 149 3.14 -6.90 2.22
C VAL A 149 2.43 -8.08 2.89
N ALA A 150 3.08 -9.24 2.98
CA ALA A 150 2.56 -10.40 3.69
C ALA A 150 2.36 -10.11 5.19
N ASP A 151 3.32 -9.48 5.86
CA ASP A 151 3.18 -9.09 7.28
C ASP A 151 1.97 -8.19 7.53
N ILE A 152 1.73 -7.21 6.65
CA ILE A 152 0.59 -6.28 6.76
C ILE A 152 -0.73 -6.99 6.43
N LEU A 153 -0.77 -7.84 5.41
CA LEU A 153 -1.97 -8.65 5.14
C LEU A 153 -2.34 -9.53 6.34
N ALA A 154 -1.36 -10.16 6.98
CA ALA A 154 -1.56 -11.05 8.11
C ALA A 154 -1.85 -10.32 9.44
N THR A 155 -1.32 -9.11 9.65
CA THR A 155 -1.32 -8.46 10.98
C THR A 155 -1.77 -7.00 11.00
N GLN A 156 -1.84 -6.33 9.86
CA GLN A 156 -1.96 -4.87 9.68
C GLN A 156 -0.81 -4.06 10.27
N THR A 157 0.29 -4.72 10.63
CA THR A 157 1.46 -4.08 11.21
C THR A 157 2.71 -4.44 10.42
N MET A 158 3.72 -3.59 10.51
CA MET A 158 5.07 -3.92 10.07
C MET A 158 6.08 -3.54 11.15
N ALA A 159 7.21 -4.25 11.19
CA ALA A 159 8.35 -3.89 12.03
C ALA A 159 9.27 -2.92 11.29
N LEU A 160 9.49 -1.72 11.84
CA LEU A 160 10.32 -0.71 11.21
C LEU A 160 11.17 0.05 12.23
N SER A 161 12.44 0.28 11.90
CA SER A 161 13.29 1.21 12.64
C SER A 161 12.82 2.64 12.39
N ARG A 162 12.67 3.43 13.47
CA ARG A 162 12.20 4.80 13.34
C ARG A 162 13.17 5.64 12.48
N PRO A 163 12.72 6.22 11.35
CA PRO A 163 13.59 7.03 10.50
C PRO A 163 13.98 8.34 11.19
N LYS A 164 15.13 8.88 10.77
CA LYS A 164 15.54 10.24 11.13
C LYS A 164 14.73 11.24 10.29
N VAL A 165 14.40 12.37 10.90
CA VAL A 165 13.59 13.42 10.26
C VAL A 165 14.48 14.59 9.85
N ARG A 166 14.27 15.09 8.62
CA ARG A 166 14.87 16.33 8.13
C ARG A 166 13.75 17.29 7.73
N ARG A 167 13.79 18.52 8.25
CA ARG A 167 12.89 19.60 7.81
C ARG A 167 13.49 20.29 6.59
N ILE A 168 12.70 20.41 5.53
CA ILE A 168 13.01 21.25 4.37
C ILE A 168 12.04 22.41 4.40
N GLU A 169 12.56 23.63 4.37
CA GLU A 169 11.78 24.86 4.37
C GLU A 169 11.90 25.50 2.99
N VAL A 170 10.77 25.62 2.30
CA VAL A 170 10.69 26.23 0.96
C VAL A 170 10.08 27.61 1.11
N THR A 171 10.80 28.65 0.69
CA THR A 171 10.37 30.06 0.78
C THR A 171 10.38 30.71 -0.59
N GLY A 172 9.65 31.81 -0.76
CA GLY A 172 9.51 32.52 -2.04
C GLY A 172 8.22 32.18 -2.79
N LYS A 173 8.16 32.48 -4.09
CA LYS A 173 7.03 32.20 -4.98
C LYS A 173 7.52 31.41 -6.18
N LEU A 174 6.71 30.44 -6.63
CA LEU A 174 6.94 29.77 -7.91
C LEU A 174 6.73 30.79 -9.04
N ALA A 175 7.62 30.79 -10.03
CA ALA A 175 7.58 31.69 -11.18
C ALA A 175 6.53 31.23 -12.21
#